data_AF-A0A3D5DXW5-F1
#
_entry.id   AF-A0A3D5DXW5-F1
#
_cell.length_a   1.000
_cell.length_b   1.000
_cell.length_c   1.000
_cell.angle_alpha   90.00
_cell.angle_beta   90.00
_cell.angle_gamma   90.00
#
_symmetry.space_group_name_H-M   'P 1'
#
loop_
_entity.id
_entity.type
_entity.pdbx_description
1 polymer ?
#
loop_
_entity_poly.entity_id
_entity_poly.type
_entity_poly.pdbx_seq_one_letter_code
_entity_poly.pdbx_strand_id
1 'polypeptide(L)'
;MQIHARTSGGARYLTKIEARGDPGYAATSVMPGESALCLALERDRLPGLAGVLTPATAMGTTLAGRLTLAGQTLTTQRIIR
;
A
#
# COMPACT_ATOMS: atom_id res chain seq x y z
N MET A 1 4.14 -11.16 -0.73
CA MET A 1 5.47 -10.58 -1.02
C MET A 1 6.18 -10.22 0.28
N GLN A 2 7.51 -10.36 0.33
CA GLN A 2 8.32 -9.97 1.48
C GLN A 2 9.38 -8.96 1.04
N ILE A 3 9.60 -7.92 1.85
CA ILE A 3 10.65 -6.91 1.65
C ILE A 3 11.56 -6.92 2.87
N HIS A 4 12.86 -7.08 2.63
CA HIS A 4 13.88 -7.01 3.66
C HIS A 4 14.59 -5.66 3.56
N ALA A 5 14.68 -4.94 4.67
CA ALA A 5 15.36 -3.64 4.74
C ALA A 5 16.40 -3.63 5.86
N ARG A 6 17.45 -2.85 5.68
CA ARG A 6 18.46 -2.54 6.70
C ARG A 6 18.60 -1.02 6.81
N THR A 7 18.55 -0.51 8.02
CA THR A 7 18.81 0.91 8.32
C THR A 7 20.32 1.20 8.32
N SER A 8 20.71 2.46 8.17
CA SER A 8 22.12 2.88 8.28
C SER A 8 22.74 2.52 9.64
N GLY A 9 21.95 2.49 10.71
CA GLY A 9 22.36 2.01 12.04
C GLY A 9 22.35 0.49 12.21
N GLY A 10 22.19 -0.28 11.14
CA GLY A 10 22.31 -1.73 11.14
C GLY A 10 21.04 -2.50 11.51
N ALA A 11 19.98 -1.86 12.02
CA ALA A 11 18.72 -2.53 12.35
C ALA A 11 18.06 -3.11 11.09
N ARG A 12 17.52 -4.34 11.20
CA ARG A 12 16.88 -5.07 10.10
C ARG A 12 15.37 -5.11 10.28
N TYR A 13 14.65 -5.00 9.16
CA TYR A 13 13.20 -5.04 9.10
C TYR A 13 12.71 -6.02 8.04
N LEU A 14 11.59 -6.65 8.33
CA LEU A 14 10.82 -7.46 7.39
C LEU A 14 9.44 -6.82 7.23
N THR A 15 9.09 -6.50 5.99
CA THR A 15 7.74 -6.10 5.60
C THR A 15 7.05 -7.24 4.86
N LYS A 16 5.82 -7.55 5.24
CA LYS A 16 4.94 -8.49 4.52
C LYS A 16 3.80 -7.73 3.86
N ILE A 17 3.57 -8.06 2.59
CA ILE A 17 2.45 -7.59 1.78
C ILE A 17 1.69 -8.80 1.29
N GLU A 18 0.44 -8.95 1.71
CA GLU A 18 -0.40 -10.11 1.43
C GLU A 18 -1.79 -9.65 0.99
N ALA A 19 -2.40 -10.40 0.07
CA ALA A 19 -3.75 -10.17 -0.40
C ALA A 19 -4.43 -11.53 -0.59
N ARG A 20 -5.76 -11.56 -0.49
CA ARG A 20 -6.55 -12.78 -0.71
C ARG A 20 -7.01 -12.88 -2.15
N GLY A 21 -7.04 -14.10 -2.67
CA GLY A 21 -7.46 -14.42 -4.03
C GLY A 21 -6.29 -14.63 -4.99
N ASP A 22 -6.63 -15.00 -6.21
CA ASP A 22 -5.67 -15.17 -7.29
C ASP A 22 -4.89 -13.86 -7.56
N PRO A 23 -3.55 -13.91 -7.65
CA PRO A 23 -2.74 -12.72 -7.90
C PRO A 23 -2.90 -12.15 -9.32
N GLY A 24 -3.31 -12.96 -10.30
CA GLY A 24 -3.51 -12.52 -11.68
C GLY A 24 -4.71 -11.60 -11.85
N TYR A 25 -5.77 -11.81 -11.06
CA TYR A 25 -6.95 -10.94 -11.10
C TYR A 25 -7.54 -10.61 -9.74
N ALA A 26 -8.02 -11.59 -8.97
CA ALA A 26 -8.90 -11.34 -7.83
C ALA A 26 -8.27 -10.43 -6.74
N ALA A 27 -6.98 -10.63 -6.43
CA ALA A 27 -6.27 -9.76 -5.49
C ALA A 27 -5.91 -8.40 -6.14
N THR A 28 -5.58 -8.43 -7.43
CA THR A 28 -5.10 -7.25 -8.16
C THR A 28 -6.23 -6.28 -8.48
N SER A 29 -7.43 -6.75 -8.83
CA SER A 29 -8.58 -5.90 -9.19
C SER A 29 -9.09 -5.03 -8.03
N VAL A 30 -8.84 -5.45 -6.78
CA VAL A 30 -9.09 -4.64 -5.59
C VAL A 30 -8.21 -3.38 -5.58
N MET A 31 -6.97 -3.45 -6.06
CA MET A 31 -6.04 -2.32 -6.03
C MET A 31 -6.50 -1.10 -6.85
N PRO A 32 -6.86 -1.21 -8.15
CA PRO A 32 -7.42 -0.10 -8.90
C PRO A 32 -8.83 0.27 -8.43
N GLY A 33 -9.63 -0.68 -7.91
CA GLY A 33 -10.94 -0.39 -7.32
C GLY A 33 -10.82 0.56 -6.11
N GLU A 34 -9.96 0.22 -5.16
CA GLU A 34 -9.71 1.07 -3.99
C GLU A 34 -8.98 2.37 -4.36
N SER A 35 -8.18 2.37 -5.42
CA SER A 35 -7.57 3.60 -5.97
C SER A 35 -8.63 4.57 -6.50
N ALA A 36 -9.61 4.06 -7.27
CA ALA A 36 -10.71 4.87 -7.78
C ALA A 36 -11.57 5.44 -6.63
N LEU A 37 -11.88 4.62 -5.63
CA LEU A 37 -12.61 5.07 -4.44
C LEU A 37 -11.83 6.13 -3.66
N CYS A 38 -10.52 5.95 -3.48
CA CYS A 38 -9.64 6.92 -2.83
C CYS A 38 -9.69 8.31 -3.48
N LEU A 39 -9.59 8.35 -4.82
CA LEU A 39 -9.64 9.59 -5.60
C LEU A 39 -11.03 10.25 -5.60
N ALA A 40 -12.09 9.45 -5.47
CA ALA A 40 -13.46 9.93 -5.48
C ALA A 40 -13.92 10.45 -4.12
N LEU A 41 -13.56 9.75 -3.03
CA LEU A 41 -14.19 9.95 -1.72
C LEU A 41 -13.31 10.69 -0.70
N GLU A 42 -11.98 10.66 -0.83
CA GLU A 42 -11.06 11.24 0.15
C GLU A 42 -10.26 12.44 -0.37
N ARG A 43 -10.81 13.21 -1.32
CA ARG A 43 -10.11 14.31 -2.00
C ARG A 43 -9.53 15.38 -1.06
N ASP A 44 -10.19 15.62 0.07
CA ASP A 44 -9.76 16.52 1.15
C ASP A 44 -8.48 16.04 1.86
N ARG A 45 -8.15 14.76 1.74
CA ARG A 45 -6.96 14.12 2.33
C ARG A 45 -5.84 13.89 1.30
N LEU A 46 -6.06 14.27 0.04
CA LEU A 46 -5.11 14.07 -1.05
C LEU A 46 -4.31 15.35 -1.33
N PRO A 47 -3.05 15.23 -1.78
CA PRO A 47 -2.27 16.38 -2.21
C PRO A 47 -2.91 17.03 -3.45
N GLY A 48 -2.82 18.36 -3.57
CA GLY A 48 -3.30 19.12 -4.74
C GLY A 48 -2.43 18.96 -5.99
N LEU A 49 -1.88 17.77 -6.22
CA LEU A 49 -1.03 17.44 -7.37
C LEU A 49 -1.90 16.98 -8.55
N ALA A 50 -1.43 17.23 -9.77
CA ALA A 50 -2.09 16.83 -11.01
C ALA A 50 -1.10 16.20 -12.00
N GLY A 51 -1.63 15.47 -12.98
CA GLY A 51 -0.86 14.78 -14.02
C GLY A 51 -0.91 13.26 -13.88
N VAL A 52 0.06 12.57 -14.51
CA VAL A 52 0.19 11.11 -14.44
C VAL A 52 1.05 10.77 -13.22
N LEU A 53 0.38 10.43 -12.13
CA LEU A 53 1.02 10.16 -10.85
C LEU A 53 0.99 8.66 -10.53
N THR A 54 2.01 8.20 -9.79
CA THR A 54 1.95 6.87 -9.19
C THR A 54 0.97 6.86 -8.01
N PRO A 55 0.41 5.70 -7.63
CA PRO A 55 -0.48 5.61 -6.48
C PRO A 55 0.15 6.14 -5.18
N ALA A 56 1.46 5.91 -4.99
CA ALA A 56 2.19 6.40 -3.82
C ALA A 56 2.20 7.93 -3.75
N THR A 57 2.42 8.61 -4.88
CA THR A 57 2.44 10.08 -4.95
C THR A 57 1.03 10.67 -4.86
N ALA A 58 0.03 10.06 -5.50
CA ALA A 58 -1.33 10.60 -5.57
C ALA A 58 -2.14 10.35 -4.28
N MET A 59 -1.96 9.19 -3.64
CA MET A 59 -2.85 8.72 -2.57
C MET A 59 -2.13 8.25 -1.32
N GLY A 60 -0.88 7.79 -1.44
CA GLY A 60 -0.02 7.44 -0.31
C GLY A 60 -0.69 6.58 0.76
N THR A 61 -0.61 7.02 2.00
CA THR A 61 -1.17 6.30 3.17
C THR A 61 -2.69 6.24 3.17
N THR A 62 -3.39 7.15 2.47
CA THR A 62 -4.85 7.10 2.35
C THR A 62 -5.27 5.85 1.59
N LEU A 63 -4.64 5.56 0.44
CA LEU A 63 -4.88 4.30 -0.28
C LEU A 63 -4.43 3.08 0.53
N ALA A 64 -3.28 3.15 1.20
CA ALA A 64 -2.81 2.03 2.03
C ALA A 64 -3.85 1.63 3.10
N GLY A 65 -4.47 2.63 3.76
CA GLY A 65 -5.55 2.39 4.73
C GLY A 65 -6.76 1.72 4.09
N ARG A 66 -7.18 2.17 2.90
CA ARG A 66 -8.28 1.54 2.15
C ARG A 66 -7.98 0.09 1.78
N LEU A 67 -6.78 -0.20 1.29
CA LEU A 67 -6.37 -1.57 0.95
C LEU A 67 -6.37 -2.49 2.18
N THR A 68 -5.95 -1.97 3.34
CA THR A 68 -6.05 -2.73 4.60
C THR A 68 -7.51 -3.00 5.00
N LEU A 69 -8.40 -2.01 4.87
CA LEU A 69 -9.84 -2.21 5.10
C LEU A 69 -10.46 -3.19 4.11
N ALA A 70 -9.96 -3.24 2.87
CA ALA A 70 -10.35 -4.21 1.85
C ALA A 70 -9.71 -5.60 2.04
N GLY A 71 -9.01 -5.83 3.16
CA GLY A 71 -8.49 -7.14 3.55
C GLY A 71 -7.07 -7.46 3.08
N GLN A 72 -6.31 -6.48 2.57
CA GLN A 72 -4.87 -6.64 2.35
C GLN A 72 -4.07 -6.47 3.65
N THR A 73 -3.02 -7.27 3.81
CA THR A 73 -2.09 -7.15 4.95
C THR A 73 -0.88 -6.34 4.55
N LEU A 74 -0.62 -5.24 5.27
CA LEU A 74 0.58 -4.41 5.14
C LEU A 74 1.24 -4.31 6.52
N THR A 75 2.26 -5.12 6.80
CA THR A 75 2.90 -5.16 8.13
C THR A 75 4.41 -5.04 8.02
N THR A 76 5.01 -4.32 8.96
CA THR A 76 6.46 -4.16 9.07
C THR A 76 6.88 -4.46 10.50
N GLN A 77 7.90 -5.31 10.66
CA GLN A 77 8.46 -5.66 11.97
C GLN A 77 9.98 -5.64 11.95
N ARG A 78 10.58 -5.22 13.07
CA ARG A 78 12.02 -5.37 13.29
C ARG A 78 12.33 -6.84 13.51
N ILE A 79 13.42 -7.32 12.92
CA ILE A 79 13.90 -8.69 13.09
C ILE A 79 15.27 -8.70 13.79
N ILE A 80 15.47 -9.66 14.71
CA ILE A 80 16.64 -9.74 15.60
C ILE A 80 17.67 -10.79 15.12
N ARG A 81 17.49 -11.35 13.91
CA ARG A 81 18.46 -12.26 13.30
C ARG A 81 19.39 -11.54 12.35
#